data_AF-A0A5B6Z050-F1
#
_entry.id   AF-A0A5B6Z050-F1
#
_cell.length_a   1.000
_cell.length_b   1.000
_cell.length_c   1.000
_cell.angle_alpha   90.00
_cell.angle_beta   90.00
_cell.angle_gamma   90.00
#
_symmetry.space_group_name_H-M   'P 1'
#
loop_
_entity.id
_entity.type
_entity.pdbx_description
1 polymer ?
#
loop_
_entity_poly.entity_id
_entity_poly.type
_entity_poly.pdbx_seq_one_letter_code
_entity_poly.pdbx_strand_id
1 'polypeptide(L)'
;CGSRNRYIISFCSAIKPPGSICLLPASLSGLCSLTELVLQNCKLSDDALPNDFGSLPSLQELDLRRNNFHCLSASISHLSKLQSLRLDDCTMLKSIPDLPENLVYLNAPNCTSLERIS
;
A
#
# COMPACT_ATOMS: atom_id res chain seq x y z
N CYS A 1 -1.99 -17.66 14.30
CA CYS A 1 -3.07 -17.49 13.30
C CYS A 1 -4.35 -18.12 13.87
N GLY A 2 -5.25 -17.32 14.45
CA GLY A 2 -6.36 -17.89 15.24
C GLY A 2 -7.50 -16.93 15.62
N SER A 3 -7.53 -15.71 15.09
CA SER A 3 -8.59 -14.74 15.39
C SER A 3 -9.14 -14.11 14.11
N ARG A 4 -10.44 -14.32 13.90
CA ARG A 4 -11.26 -13.64 12.87
C ARG A 4 -11.49 -12.22 13.34
N ASN A 5 -10.76 -11.27 12.80
CA ASN A 5 -11.08 -9.87 13.01
C ASN A 5 -10.91 -9.13 11.68
N ARG A 6 -12.01 -8.54 11.20
CA ARG A 6 -12.02 -7.55 10.14
C ARG A 6 -11.44 -6.26 10.73
N TYR A 7 -10.15 -6.04 10.56
CA TYR A 7 -9.52 -4.81 11.00
C TYR A 7 -9.28 -3.93 9.79
N ILE A 8 -9.98 -2.80 9.74
CA ILE A 8 -9.55 -1.65 8.94
C ILE A 8 -8.48 -0.97 9.80
N ILE A 9 -7.20 -1.21 9.52
CA ILE A 9 -6.13 -0.50 10.21
C ILE A 9 -5.78 0.73 9.39
N SER A 10 -6.25 1.89 9.82
CA SER A 10 -5.77 3.18 9.35
C SER A 10 -4.58 3.60 10.21
N PHE A 11 -3.36 3.39 9.73
CA PHE A 11 -2.14 3.75 10.48
C PHE A 11 -1.93 5.28 10.58
N CYS A 12 -2.61 6.06 9.77
CA CYS A 12 -2.39 7.50 9.71
C CYS A 12 -3.74 8.21 9.87
N SER A 13 -4.11 8.46 11.13
CA SER A 13 -5.20 9.35 11.46
C SER A 13 -4.80 10.80 11.16
N ALA A 14 -5.79 11.63 10.81
CA ALA A 14 -5.67 13.05 10.48
C ALA A 14 -5.23 13.96 11.66
N ILE A 15 -4.65 13.39 12.73
CA ILE A 15 -4.22 14.07 13.95
C ILE A 15 -2.72 13.86 14.21
N LYS A 16 -1.91 13.77 13.15
CA LYS A 16 -0.45 13.77 13.30
C LYS A 16 0.07 15.21 13.37
N PRO A 17 0.99 15.52 14.31
CA PRO A 17 1.65 16.82 14.34
C PRO A 17 2.32 17.13 12.99
N PRO A 18 2.37 18.39 12.56
CA PRO A 18 3.12 18.78 11.37
C PRO A 18 4.59 18.36 11.54
N GLY A 19 5.05 17.47 10.66
CA GLY A 19 6.42 16.91 10.69
C GLY A 19 6.52 15.42 11.02
N SER A 20 5.44 14.76 11.44
CA SER A 20 5.47 13.30 11.71
C SER A 20 5.36 12.49 10.41
N ILE A 21 6.39 11.69 10.13
CA ILE A 21 6.40 10.68 9.06
C ILE A 21 5.53 9.50 9.51
N CYS A 22 4.72 8.94 8.61
CA CYS A 22 4.04 7.68 8.88
C CYS A 22 4.99 6.53 8.55
N LEU A 23 5.60 5.94 9.57
CA LEU A 23 6.40 4.72 9.42
C LEU A 23 5.51 3.52 9.74
N LEU A 24 5.43 2.57 8.80
CA LEU A 24 4.89 1.25 9.09
C LEU A 24 5.85 0.53 10.05
N PRO A 25 5.34 -0.36 10.92
CA PRO A 25 6.22 -1.18 11.76
C PRO A 25 7.16 -2.02 10.89
N ALA A 26 8.33 -2.32 11.43
CA ALA A 26 9.38 -3.06 10.71
C ALA A 26 8.97 -4.48 10.28
N SER A 27 7.85 -5.01 10.80
CA SER A 27 7.24 -6.23 10.29
C SER A 27 5.72 -6.18 10.40
N LEU A 28 5.05 -6.70 9.36
CA LEU A 28 3.61 -6.90 9.31
C LEU A 28 3.19 -8.38 9.35
N SER A 29 4.17 -9.29 9.50
CA SER A 29 4.00 -10.76 9.47
C SER A 29 2.94 -11.32 10.43
N GLY A 30 2.63 -10.62 11.52
CA GLY A 30 1.61 -11.02 12.50
C GLY A 30 0.16 -10.72 12.07
N LEU A 31 -0.05 -9.95 11.00
CA LEU A 31 -1.37 -9.48 10.57
C LEU A 31 -2.07 -10.48 9.64
N CYS A 32 -2.14 -11.75 10.06
CA CYS A 32 -2.59 -12.86 9.20
C CYS A 32 -4.06 -12.75 8.74
N SER A 33 -4.90 -11.99 9.45
CA SER A 33 -6.32 -11.80 9.15
C SER A 33 -6.64 -10.46 8.49
N LEU A 34 -5.63 -9.63 8.20
CA LEU A 34 -5.82 -8.33 7.58
C LEU A 34 -6.30 -8.51 6.13
N THR A 35 -7.48 -8.00 5.82
CA THR A 35 -8.08 -8.05 4.47
C THR A 35 -8.05 -6.71 3.77
N GLU A 36 -8.06 -5.61 4.51
CA GLU A 36 -8.08 -4.25 3.99
C GLU A 36 -7.05 -3.41 4.74
N LEU A 37 -6.21 -2.69 3.99
CA LEU A 37 -5.19 -1.80 4.53
C LEU A 37 -5.31 -0.42 3.89
N VAL A 38 -5.68 0.57 4.70
CA VAL A 38 -5.86 1.95 4.25
C VAL A 38 -4.72 2.82 4.75
N LEU A 39 -3.94 3.32 3.80
CA LEU A 39 -2.78 4.17 4.02
C LEU A 39 -2.85 5.41 3.10
N GLN A 40 -4.03 6.00 2.95
CA GLN A 40 -4.19 7.23 2.19
C GLN A 40 -3.62 8.46 2.91
N ASN A 41 -2.97 9.38 2.18
CA ASN A 41 -2.49 10.67 2.70
C ASN A 41 -1.54 10.55 3.91
N CYS A 42 -0.61 9.61 3.82
CA CYS A 42 0.28 9.23 4.92
C CYS A 42 1.70 9.80 4.77
N LYS A 43 1.95 10.53 3.66
CA LYS A 43 3.27 10.99 3.25
C LYS A 43 4.29 9.84 3.13
N LEU A 44 3.81 8.66 2.74
CA LEU A 44 4.69 7.51 2.50
C LEU A 44 5.57 7.79 1.29
N SER A 45 6.82 7.38 1.40
CA SER A 45 7.81 7.33 0.34
C SER A 45 8.25 5.87 0.13
N ASP A 46 9.15 5.66 -0.81
CA ASP A 46 9.59 4.34 -1.28
C ASP A 46 10.09 3.45 -0.12
N ASP A 47 10.83 4.04 0.84
CA ASP A 47 11.38 3.35 2.01
C ASP A 47 10.37 3.08 3.15
N ALA A 48 9.13 3.57 3.00
CA ALA A 48 8.13 3.47 4.06
C ALA A 48 7.40 2.12 4.10
N LEU A 49 7.47 1.34 3.00
CA LEU A 49 6.93 -0.02 2.94
C LEU A 49 8.03 -1.02 3.38
N PRO A 50 7.83 -1.81 4.44
CA PRO A 50 8.83 -2.76 4.91
C PRO A 50 9.07 -3.87 3.87
N ASN A 51 10.25 -4.49 3.88
CA ASN A 51 10.59 -5.56 2.93
C ASN A 51 9.63 -6.76 2.99
N ASP A 52 8.99 -6.99 4.14
CA ASP A 52 8.01 -8.04 4.35
C ASP A 52 6.57 -7.59 4.06
N PHE A 53 6.35 -6.42 3.45
CA PHE A 53 5.01 -5.92 3.13
C PHE A 53 4.21 -6.92 2.29
N GLY A 54 4.88 -7.62 1.36
CA GLY A 54 4.32 -8.71 0.57
C GLY A 54 3.90 -9.96 1.36
N SER A 55 4.19 -10.05 2.65
CA SER A 55 3.91 -11.23 3.49
C SER A 55 2.51 -11.25 4.12
N LEU A 56 1.64 -10.27 3.79
CA LEU A 56 0.27 -10.20 4.30
C LEU A 56 -0.64 -11.26 3.60
N PRO A 57 -0.94 -12.40 4.25
CA PRO A 57 -1.45 -13.59 3.55
C PRO A 57 -2.95 -13.53 3.25
N SER A 58 -3.65 -12.52 3.77
CA SER A 58 -5.10 -12.33 3.63
C SER A 58 -5.50 -11.01 3.00
N LEU A 59 -4.54 -10.14 2.66
CA LEU A 59 -4.82 -8.79 2.18
C LEU A 59 -5.46 -8.85 0.79
N GLN A 60 -6.60 -8.21 0.65
CA GLN A 60 -7.42 -8.15 -0.56
C GLN A 60 -7.52 -6.72 -1.11
N GLU A 61 -7.54 -5.73 -0.22
CA GLU A 61 -7.68 -4.33 -0.60
C GLU A 61 -6.56 -3.49 0.00
N LEU A 62 -5.88 -2.73 -0.86
CA LEU A 62 -4.79 -1.84 -0.49
C LEU A 62 -5.04 -0.44 -1.06
N ASP A 63 -5.16 0.53 -0.15
CA ASP A 63 -5.35 1.94 -0.49
C ASP A 63 -4.10 2.75 -0.12
N LEU A 64 -3.39 3.21 -1.15
CA LEU A 64 -2.15 3.99 -1.06
C LEU A 64 -2.33 5.41 -1.63
N ARG A 65 -3.56 5.90 -1.80
CA ARG A 65 -3.85 7.19 -2.43
C ARG A 65 -3.13 8.35 -1.74
N ARG A 66 -2.80 9.40 -2.51
CA ARG A 66 -2.24 10.67 -1.99
C ARG A 66 -0.95 10.47 -1.19
N ASN A 67 -0.04 9.61 -1.66
CA ASN A 67 1.29 9.45 -1.09
C ASN A 67 2.40 9.94 -2.05
N ASN A 68 3.64 9.95 -1.56
CA ASN A 68 4.80 10.54 -2.23
C ASN A 68 5.74 9.47 -2.77
N PHE A 69 5.20 8.34 -3.21
CA PHE A 69 5.99 7.28 -3.85
C PHE A 69 6.57 7.80 -5.16
N HIS A 70 7.85 7.52 -5.41
CA HIS A 70 8.45 7.60 -6.74
C HIS A 70 8.38 6.23 -7.41
N CYS A 71 8.67 5.18 -6.66
CA CYS A 71 8.52 3.79 -7.07
C CYS A 71 7.79 3.00 -5.98
N LEU A 72 6.85 2.15 -6.37
CA LEU A 72 6.29 1.18 -5.44
C LEU A 72 7.25 -0.01 -5.26
N SER A 73 7.31 -0.56 -4.05
CA SER A 73 8.14 -1.73 -3.74
C SER A 73 7.70 -2.96 -4.55
N ALA A 74 8.67 -3.69 -5.11
CA ALA A 74 8.43 -4.94 -5.84
C ALA A 74 7.74 -6.01 -4.97
N SER A 75 7.80 -5.88 -3.64
CA SER A 75 7.12 -6.77 -2.69
C SER A 75 5.59 -6.78 -2.84
N ILE A 76 4.98 -5.78 -3.48
CA ILE A 76 3.54 -5.75 -3.79
C ILE A 76 3.13 -6.95 -4.66
N SER A 77 4.01 -7.42 -5.55
CA SER A 77 3.77 -8.62 -6.38
C SER A 77 3.53 -9.89 -5.55
N HIS A 78 4.06 -9.94 -4.32
CA HIS A 78 3.92 -11.09 -3.42
C HIS A 78 2.61 -11.09 -2.62
N LEU A 79 1.78 -10.04 -2.72
CA LEU A 79 0.47 -9.97 -2.07
C LEU A 79 -0.53 -10.88 -2.79
N SER A 80 -0.38 -12.20 -2.56
CA SER A 80 -1.05 -13.27 -3.31
C SER A 80 -2.58 -13.20 -3.34
N LYS A 81 -3.24 -12.51 -2.41
CA LYS A 81 -4.70 -12.36 -2.37
C LYS A 81 -5.19 -10.95 -2.72
N LEU A 82 -4.29 -10.04 -3.08
CA LEU A 82 -4.67 -8.66 -3.39
C LEU A 82 -5.52 -8.62 -4.65
N GLN A 83 -6.70 -8.03 -4.53
CA GLN A 83 -7.68 -7.88 -5.60
C GLN A 83 -7.85 -6.42 -6.03
N SER A 84 -7.60 -5.48 -5.12
CA SER A 84 -7.80 -4.04 -5.35
C SER A 84 -6.61 -3.23 -4.87
N LEU A 85 -6.05 -2.41 -5.76
CA LEU A 85 -4.97 -1.47 -5.48
C LEU A 85 -5.36 -0.05 -5.92
N ARG A 86 -5.39 0.89 -4.97
CA ARG A 86 -5.68 2.31 -5.23
C ARG A 86 -4.44 3.17 -5.04
N LEU A 87 -4.09 3.94 -6.07
CA LEU A 87 -2.92 4.81 -6.18
C LEU A 87 -3.30 6.23 -6.61
N ASP A 88 -4.59 6.57 -6.61
CA ASP A 88 -5.11 7.89 -6.95
C ASP A 88 -4.27 9.02 -6.30
N ASP A 89 -3.97 10.05 -7.09
CA ASP A 89 -3.23 11.25 -6.65
C ASP A 89 -1.82 10.98 -6.10
N CYS A 90 -1.17 9.88 -6.46
CA CYS A 90 0.27 9.67 -6.24
C CYS A 90 1.08 10.39 -7.33
N THR A 91 1.11 11.73 -7.28
CA THR A 91 1.62 12.58 -8.36
C THR A 91 3.10 12.41 -8.66
N MET A 92 3.90 11.90 -7.71
CA MET A 92 5.33 11.64 -7.88
C MET A 92 5.64 10.23 -8.41
N LEU A 93 4.64 9.36 -8.50
CA LEU A 93 4.83 7.96 -8.88
C LEU A 93 5.25 7.86 -10.34
N LYS A 94 6.43 7.30 -10.58
CA LYS A 94 7.04 7.16 -11.91
C LYS A 94 6.80 5.78 -12.52
N SER A 95 6.79 4.74 -11.69
CA SER A 95 6.58 3.37 -12.16
C SER A 95 5.78 2.54 -11.15
N ILE A 96 5.05 1.57 -11.69
CA ILE A 96 4.35 0.53 -10.93
C ILE A 96 5.11 -0.78 -11.21
N PRO A 97 5.56 -1.53 -10.18
CA PRO A 97 6.23 -2.81 -10.36
C PRO A 97 5.24 -3.87 -10.85
N ASP A 98 5.73 -5.08 -11.07
CA ASP A 98 4.86 -6.23 -11.32
C ASP A 98 3.78 -6.34 -10.23
N LEU A 99 2.56 -6.60 -10.68
CA LEU A 99 1.38 -6.68 -9.83
C LEU A 99 1.04 -8.16 -9.57
N PRO A 100 0.42 -8.47 -8.42
CA PRO A 100 0.03 -9.83 -8.11
C PRO A 100 -1.02 -10.33 -9.13
N GLU A 101 -0.93 -11.61 -9.50
CA GLU A 101 -1.79 -12.22 -10.54
C GLU A 101 -3.29 -12.12 -10.24
N ASN A 102 -3.66 -12.06 -8.96
CA ASN A 102 -5.06 -11.97 -8.52
C ASN A 102 -5.62 -10.54 -8.53
N LEU A 103 -4.84 -9.54 -8.95
CA LEU A 103 -5.29 -8.16 -8.98
C LEU A 103 -6.37 -7.96 -10.05
N VAL A 104 -7.58 -7.61 -9.61
CA VAL A 104 -8.73 -7.38 -10.48
C VAL A 104 -8.90 -5.89 -10.78
N TYR A 105 -8.53 -5.03 -9.83
CA TYR A 105 -8.74 -3.60 -9.91
C TYR A 105 -7.46 -2.83 -9.56
N LEU A 106 -6.99 -2.03 -10.51
CA LEU A 106 -5.94 -1.05 -10.33
C LEU A 106 -6.50 0.33 -10.68
N ASN A 107 -6.35 1.28 -9.76
CA ASN A 107 -6.73 2.67 -10.00
C ASN A 107 -5.54 3.59 -9.74
N ALA A 108 -5.12 4.35 -10.73
CA ALA A 108 -4.02 5.32 -10.61
C ALA A 108 -4.33 6.67 -11.29
N PRO A 109 -5.54 7.25 -11.12
CA PRO A 109 -5.86 8.55 -11.70
C PRO A 109 -4.99 9.62 -11.05
N ASN A 110 -4.66 10.67 -11.82
CA ASN A 110 -3.84 11.79 -11.38
C ASN A 110 -2.40 11.41 -10.92
N CYS A 111 -1.90 10.21 -11.26
CA CYS A 111 -0.48 9.88 -11.19
C CYS A 111 0.27 10.54 -12.36
N THR A 112 0.46 11.86 -12.28
CA THR A 112 0.93 12.68 -13.41
C THR A 112 2.37 12.40 -13.85
N SER A 113 3.21 11.83 -12.97
CA SER A 113 4.61 11.48 -13.28
C SER A 113 4.79 10.06 -13.81
N LEU A 114 3.70 9.29 -13.94
CA LEU A 114 3.79 7.88 -14.32
C LEU A 114 4.30 7.76 -15.75
N GLU A 115 5.51 7.23 -15.89
CA GLU A 115 6.10 6.95 -17.19
C GLU A 115 5.30 5.80 -17.80
N ARG A 116 4.81 6.00 -19.04
CA ARG A 116 3.88 5.06 -19.67
C ARG A 116 4.48 3.67 -19.65
N ILE A 117 3.76 2.72 -19.06
CA ILE A 117 4.03 1.29 -19.19
C ILE A 117 3.99 1.01 -20.71
N SER A 118 5.15 0.75 -21.30
CA SER A 118 5.29 0.39 -22.72
C SER A 118 4.93 -1.07 -22.95
#